data_AF-A0A0N9FFT6-F1
#
_entry.id   AF-A0A0N9FFT6-F1
#
_cell.length_a   1.000
_cell.length_b   1.000
_cell.length_c   1.000
_cell.angle_alpha   90.00
_cell.angle_beta   90.00
_cell.angle_gamma   90.00
#
_symmetry.space_group_name_H-M   'P 1'
#
loop_
_entity.id
_entity.type
_entity.pdbx_description
1 polymer ?
#
loop_
_entity_poly.entity_id
_entity_poly.type
_entity_poly.pdbx_seq_one_letter_code
_entity_poly.pdbx_strand_id
1 'polypeptide(L)'
;IWSMTAIAFDRYNVIVKGLAAKPMTIGGALLRILGIWLFCLAWSIFPLFGWNRYVPEGNMTACGTDYITKDWFSRSYILAYS
;
A
#
# COMPACT_ATOMS: atom_id res chain seq x y z
N ILE A 1 2.47 0.55 -5.80
CA ILE A 1 3.26 -0.62 -5.35
C ILE A 1 2.38 -1.86 -5.23
N TRP A 2 1.34 -1.85 -4.39
CA TRP A 2 0.45 -3.00 -4.17
C TRP A 2 -0.17 -3.62 -5.44
N SER A 3 -0.58 -2.81 -6.43
CA SER A 3 -1.04 -3.33 -7.72
C SER A 3 0.07 -4.07 -8.48
N MET A 4 1.30 -3.58 -8.46
CA MET A 4 2.45 -4.26 -9.07
C MET A 4 2.75 -5.58 -8.36
N THR A 5 2.66 -5.61 -7.02
CA THR A 5 2.79 -6.84 -6.23
C THR A 5 1.72 -7.87 -6.61
N ALA A 6 0.47 -7.43 -6.80
CA ALA A 6 -0.61 -8.31 -7.23
C ALA A 6 -0.40 -8.87 -8.65
N ILE A 7 0.13 -8.06 -9.57
CA ILE A 7 0.52 -8.50 -10.91
C ILE A 7 1.66 -9.53 -10.83
N ALA A 8 2.71 -9.25 -10.04
CA ALA A 8 3.81 -10.17 -9.84
C ALA A 8 3.34 -11.52 -9.27
N PHE A 9 2.38 -11.50 -8.33
CA PHE A 9 1.78 -12.70 -7.78
C PHE A 9 0.94 -13.49 -8.81
N ASP A 10 0.23 -12.80 -9.71
CA ASP A 10 -0.45 -13.44 -10.83
C ASP A 10 0.54 -14.11 -11.79
N ARG A 11 1.61 -13.40 -12.18
CA ARG A 11 2.68 -13.95 -13.03
C ARG A 11 3.35 -15.16 -12.38
N TYR A 12 3.60 -15.10 -11.07
CA TYR A 12 4.13 -16.24 -10.31
C TYR A 12 3.20 -17.46 -10.38
N ASN A 13 1.89 -17.28 -10.18
CA ASN A 13 0.95 -18.41 -10.26
C ASN A 13 0.89 -19.00 -11.67
N VAL A 14 0.90 -18.18 -12.72
CA VAL A 14 0.87 -18.68 -14.11
C VAL A 14 2.16 -19.40 -14.48
N ILE A 15 3.32 -18.84 -14.13
CA ILE A 15 4.63 -19.35 -14.56
C ILE A 15 5.05 -20.56 -13.72
N VAL A 16 4.95 -20.48 -12.40
CA VAL A 16 5.52 -21.49 -11.49
C VAL A 16 4.55 -22.64 -11.23
N LYS A 17 3.24 -22.36 -11.10
CA LYS A 17 2.25 -23.42 -10.85
C LYS A 17 1.66 -24.02 -12.14
N GLY A 18 1.84 -23.37 -13.28
CA GLY A 18 1.47 -23.90 -14.59
C GLY A 18 0.03 -24.42 -14.66
N LEU A 19 -0.16 -25.65 -15.15
CA LEU A 19 -1.46 -26.31 -15.33
C LEU A 19 -2.24 -26.59 -14.03
N ALA A 20 -1.57 -26.60 -12.88
CA ALA A 20 -2.21 -26.76 -11.58
C ALA A 20 -2.75 -25.43 -11.02
N ALA A 21 -2.44 -24.30 -11.66
CA ALA A 21 -2.92 -22.99 -11.25
C ALA A 21 -4.36 -22.76 -11.71
N LYS A 22 -5.23 -22.34 -10.80
CA LYS A 22 -6.56 -21.86 -11.18
C LYS A 22 -6.41 -20.53 -11.93
N PRO A 23 -6.87 -20.42 -13.19
CA PRO A 23 -6.77 -19.17 -13.94
C PRO A 23 -7.57 -18.06 -13.25
N MET A 24 -7.03 -16.84 -13.30
CA MET A 24 -7.67 -15.67 -12.71
C MET A 24 -8.93 -15.32 -13.48
N THR A 25 -10.07 -15.32 -12.79
CA THR A 25 -11.34 -14.85 -13.36
C THR A 25 -11.47 -13.33 -13.18
N ILE A 26 -12.26 -12.68 -14.04
CA ILE A 26 -12.53 -11.24 -13.96
C ILE A 26 -13.10 -10.86 -12.58
N GLY A 27 -14.02 -11.66 -12.03
CA GLY A 27 -14.58 -11.43 -10.69
C GLY A 27 -13.53 -11.51 -9.58
N GLY A 28 -12.59 -12.47 -9.67
CA GLY A 28 -11.48 -12.58 -8.73
C GLY A 28 -10.48 -11.43 -8.84
N ALA A 29 -10.24 -10.93 -10.05
CA ALA A 29 -9.39 -9.77 -10.28
C ALA A 29 -10.00 -8.48 -9.67
N LEU A 30 -11.30 -8.24 -9.88
CA LEU A 30 -12.01 -7.10 -9.31
C LEU A 30 -11.98 -7.12 -7.77
N LEU A 31 -12.22 -8.28 -7.16
CA LEU A 31 -12.14 -8.41 -5.69
C LEU A 31 -10.75 -8.04 -5.15
N ARG A 32 -9.67 -8.49 -5.81
CA ARG A 32 -8.29 -8.16 -5.42
C ARG A 32 -8.01 -6.68 -5.58
N ILE A 33 -8.47 -6.06 -6.66
CA ILE A 33 -8.33 -4.61 -6.89
C ILE A 33 -9.04 -3.84 -5.76
N LEU A 34 -10.28 -4.19 -5.42
CA LEU A 34 -11.02 -3.57 -4.32
C LEU A 34 -10.27 -3.72 -2.99
N GLY A 35 -9.72 -4.91 -2.70
CA GLY A 35 -8.91 -5.14 -1.50
C GLY A 35 -7.67 -4.23 -1.45
N ILE A 36 -6.98 -4.05 -2.58
CA ILE A 36 -5.81 -3.15 -2.68
C ILE A 36 -6.23 -1.69 -2.43
N TRP A 37 -7.33 -1.25 -3.01
CA TRP A 37 -7.82 0.12 -2.81
C TRP A 37 -8.18 0.38 -1.34
N LEU A 38 -8.91 -0.53 -0.69
CA LEU A 38 -9.24 -0.42 0.73
C LEU A 38 -7.99 -0.40 1.61
N PHE A 39 -7.00 -1.24 1.30
CA PHE A 39 -5.73 -1.27 2.02
C PHE A 39 -4.97 0.06 1.87
N CYS A 40 -4.87 0.60 0.66
CA CYS A 40 -4.23 1.90 0.41
C CYS A 40 -4.96 3.03 1.14
N LEU A 41 -6.29 3.05 1.09
CA LEU A 41 -7.10 4.07 1.78
C LEU A 41 -6.91 4.00 3.29
N ALA A 42 -6.92 2.80 3.88
CA ALA A 42 -6.70 2.63 5.32
C ALA A 42 -5.37 3.26 5.75
N TRP A 43 -4.28 2.99 5.01
CA TRP A 43 -2.97 3.58 5.31
C TRP A 43 -2.91 5.08 5.08
N SER A 44 -3.54 5.62 4.02
CA SER A 44 -3.60 7.08 3.80
C SER A 44 -4.44 7.82 4.83
N ILE A 45 -5.36 7.13 5.51
CA ILE A 45 -6.28 7.73 6.47
C ILE A 45 -5.69 7.76 7.89
N PHE A 46 -4.77 6.85 8.24
CA PHE A 46 -4.15 6.83 9.57
C PHE A 46 -3.47 8.16 9.98
N PRO A 47 -2.72 8.87 9.11
CA PRO A 47 -2.17 10.19 9.43
C PRO A 47 -3.23 11.29 9.61
N LEU A 48 -4.45 11.10 9.12
CA LEU A 48 -5.56 12.03 9.36
C LEU A 48 -6.16 11.83 10.77
N PHE A 49 -6.12 10.60 11.29
CA PHE A 49 -6.61 10.25 12.63
C PHE A 49 -5.52 10.32 13.72
N GLY A 50 -4.38 10.94 13.41
CA GLY A 50 -3.33 11.25 14.37
C GLY A 50 -2.16 10.28 14.38
N TRP A 51 -2.26 9.10 13.76
CA TRP A 51 -1.11 8.21 13.64
C TRP A 51 -0.19 8.70 12.52
N ASN A 52 0.75 9.57 12.88
CA ASN A 52 1.53 10.47 11.99
C ASN A 52 0.71 11.69 11.51
N ARG A 53 1.29 12.54 10.66
CA ARG A 53 0.68 13.77 10.12
C ARG A 53 1.19 14.11 8.72
N TYR A 54 0.37 14.78 7.93
CA TYR A 54 0.77 15.35 6.65
C TYR A 54 1.37 16.75 6.84
N VAL A 55 2.60 16.95 6.38
CA VAL A 55 3.35 18.22 6.50
C VAL A 55 3.94 18.63 5.15
N PRO A 56 4.11 19.94 4.89
CA PRO A 56 4.79 20.39 3.69
C PRO A 56 6.24 19.93 3.69
N GLU A 57 6.73 19.46 2.56
CA GLU A 57 8.13 19.14 2.35
C GLU A 57 8.96 20.42 2.26
N GLY A 58 10.29 20.32 2.42
CA GLY A 58 11.18 21.49 2.52
C GLY A 58 11.16 22.46 1.32
N ASN A 59 10.73 22.00 0.14
CA ASN A 59 10.52 22.86 -1.04
C ASN A 59 9.21 23.68 -0.97
N MET A 60 8.37 23.46 0.04
CA MET A 60 7.09 24.14 0.27
C MET A 60 6.05 24.00 -0.87
N THR A 61 6.28 23.12 -1.85
CA THR A 61 5.38 22.86 -2.98
C THR A 61 4.77 21.45 -2.99
N ALA A 62 5.12 20.63 -2.01
CA ALA A 62 4.66 19.25 -1.88
C ALA A 62 4.31 18.97 -0.43
N CYS A 63 3.41 18.02 -0.19
CA CYS A 63 3.06 17.54 1.14
C CYS A 63 3.32 16.04 1.23
N GLY A 64 3.90 15.61 2.35
CA GLY A 64 4.24 14.22 2.62
C GLY A 64 3.94 13.85 4.07
N THR A 65 4.18 12.59 4.42
CA THR A 65 4.12 12.13 5.81
C THR A 65 5.31 12.64 6.61
N ASP A 66 5.13 12.99 7.88
CA ASP A 66 6.20 13.52 8.72
C ASP A 66 7.23 12.44 9.10
N TYR A 67 8.36 12.44 8.39
CA TYR A 67 9.54 11.61 8.63
C TYR A 67 10.67 12.32 9.37
N ILE A 68 10.49 13.59 9.76
CA ILE A 68 11.51 14.41 10.42
C ILE A 68 11.39 14.29 11.93
N THR A 69 10.15 14.29 12.44
CA THR A 69 9.88 14.21 13.88
C THR A 69 10.33 12.87 14.45
N LYS A 70 11.07 12.91 15.56
CA LYS A 70 11.66 11.71 16.20
C LYS A 70 10.79 11.06 17.27
N ASP A 71 9.54 11.49 17.39
CA ASP A 71 8.60 10.88 18.32
C ASP A 71 8.31 9.43 17.93
N TRP A 72 8.26 8.53 18.92
CA TRP A 72 8.04 7.10 18.68
C TRP A 72 6.67 6.83 18.05
N PHE A 73 5.65 7.62 18.37
CA PHE A 73 4.32 7.47 17.79
C PHE A 73 4.33 7.79 16.30
N SER A 74 4.91 8.93 15.89
CA SER A 74 5.04 9.30 14.47
C SER A 74 5.98 8.35 13.71
N ARG A 75 7.07 7.88 14.33
CA ARG A 75 8.01 6.92 13.71
C ARG A 75 7.41 5.53 13.52
N SER A 76 6.54 5.08 14.43
CA SER A 76 5.92 3.76 14.34
C SER A 76 5.11 3.59 13.06
N TYR A 77 4.46 4.65 12.57
CA TYR A 77 3.74 4.64 11.30
C TYR A 77 4.65 4.34 10.11
N ILE A 78 5.81 5.01 10.06
CA ILE A 78 6.76 4.86 8.96
C ILE A 78 7.38 3.46 9.00
N LEU A 79 7.75 2.97 10.18
CA LEU A 79 8.30 1.62 10.35
C LEU A 79 7.30 0.51 10.03
N ALA A 80 6.02 0.72 10.29
CA ALA A 80 4.97 -0.25 9.99
C ALA A 80 4.59 -0.26 8.50
N TYR A 81 4.74 0.88 7.82
CA TYR A 81 4.45 1.02 6.39
C TYR A 81 5.65 0.73 5.47
N SER A 82 6.88 0.81 5.98
CA SER A 82 8.13 0.59 5.22
C SER A 82 8.36 -0.85 4.78
#